data_AF-A0AAW2R0Q4-F1
#
_entry.id   AF-A0AAW2R0Q4-F1
#
_cell.length_a   1.000
_cell.length_b   1.000
_cell.length_c   1.000
_cell.angle_alpha   90.00
_cell.angle_beta   90.00
_cell.angle_gamma   90.00
#
_symmetry.space_group_name_H-M   'P 1'
#
loop_
_entity.id
_entity.type
_entity.pdbx_description
1 polymer ?
#
loop_
_entity_poly.entity_id
_entity_poly.type
_entity_poly.pdbx_seq_one_letter_code
_entity_poly.pdbx_strand_id
1 'polypeptide(L)'
;MKFGKRLKQQIEQSLPEWRDKFLSYKELKKLVKLISTAATLGRSMEDGVAEAEFIYLLNHEKEKFNAFFMEKEEDFIIRHKELQQKIEEVIDRWGPNGSQPSEMEYKEEMGKIRKAIVNFHGEMVLLMNYSNINYT
;
A
#
# COMPACT_ATOMS: atom_id res chain seq x y z
N MET A 1 12.22 -5.40 20.88
CA MET A 1 10.99 -4.90 20.21
C MET A 1 10.20 -6.03 19.56
N LYS A 2 8.86 -5.92 19.47
CA LYS A 2 7.95 -6.91 18.84
C LYS A 2 7.59 -6.57 17.37
N PHE A 3 8.45 -5.83 16.66
CA PHE A 3 8.19 -5.35 15.29
C PHE A 3 7.74 -6.46 14.33
N GLY A 4 8.47 -7.59 14.30
CA GLY A 4 8.09 -8.70 13.40
C GLY A 4 6.70 -9.29 13.66
N LYS A 5 6.17 -9.22 14.89
CA LYS A 5 4.78 -9.64 15.17
C LYS A 5 3.78 -8.61 14.64
N ARG A 6 4.06 -7.33 14.85
CA ARG A 6 3.26 -6.21 14.32
C ARG A 6 3.20 -6.25 12.80
N LEU A 7 4.34 -6.42 12.13
CA LEU A 7 4.43 -6.54 10.68
C LEU A 7 3.59 -7.72 10.16
N LYS A 8 3.71 -8.90 10.78
CA LYS A 8 2.91 -10.07 10.40
C LYS A 8 1.40 -9.81 10.51
N GLN A 9 0.96 -9.24 11.62
CA GLN A 9 -0.46 -8.92 11.83
C GLN A 9 -0.98 -7.96 10.75
N GLN A 10 -0.16 -7.02 10.32
CA GLN A 10 -0.54 -6.03 9.32
C GLN A 10 -0.59 -6.60 7.91
N ILE A 11 0.32 -7.52 7.57
CA ILE A 11 0.24 -8.31 6.33
C ILE A 11 -1.06 -9.13 6.30
N GLU A 12 -1.45 -9.73 7.43
CA GLU A 12 -2.70 -10.51 7.55
C GLU A 12 -3.95 -9.63 7.39
N GLN A 13 -3.92 -8.40 7.91
CA GLN A 13 -5.00 -7.41 7.84
C GLN A 13 -5.06 -6.62 6.52
N SER A 14 -4.03 -6.71 5.68
CA SER A 14 -3.96 -6.04 4.38
C SER A 14 -4.64 -6.87 3.28
N LEU A 15 -4.82 -6.25 2.13
CA LEU A 15 -5.35 -6.92 0.93
C LEU A 15 -4.38 -8.04 0.50
N PRO A 16 -4.89 -9.21 0.07
CA PRO A 16 -4.06 -10.33 -0.38
C PRO A 16 -2.99 -9.94 -1.39
N GLU A 17 -3.34 -9.08 -2.35
CA GLU A 17 -2.49 -8.53 -3.40
C GLU A 17 -1.39 -7.57 -2.92
N TRP A 18 -1.42 -7.12 -1.67
CA TRP A 18 -0.41 -6.22 -1.10
C TRP A 18 0.62 -6.97 -0.25
N ARG A 19 0.38 -8.24 0.07
CA ARG A 19 1.16 -8.98 1.08
C ARG A 19 2.63 -9.17 0.69
N ASP A 20 2.92 -9.33 -0.59
CA ASP A 20 4.28 -9.44 -1.14
C ASP A 20 5.01 -8.08 -1.20
N LYS A 21 4.28 -6.98 -1.04
CA LYS A 21 4.81 -5.61 -1.08
C LYS A 21 5.36 -5.14 0.26
N PHE A 22 5.16 -5.88 1.35
CA PHE A 22 5.72 -5.55 2.66
C PHE A 22 7.20 -5.95 2.79
N LEU A 23 7.86 -5.37 3.79
CA LEU A 23 9.25 -5.67 4.13
C LEU A 23 9.52 -7.16 4.35
N SER A 24 10.52 -7.67 3.66
CA SER A 24 11.14 -8.99 3.87
C SER A 24 11.97 -9.04 5.17
N TYR A 25 11.35 -8.63 6.30
CA TYR A 25 12.02 -8.37 7.58
C TYR A 25 12.79 -9.59 8.11
N LYS A 26 12.28 -10.81 7.86
CA LYS A 26 12.94 -12.05 8.30
C LYS A 26 14.27 -12.26 7.59
N GLU A 27 14.35 -12.00 6.28
CA GLU A 27 15.56 -12.21 5.49
C GLU A 27 16.62 -11.16 5.82
N LEU A 28 16.23 -9.88 5.85
CA LEU A 28 17.11 -8.79 6.29
C LEU A 28 17.66 -9.06 7.71
N LYS A 29 16.81 -9.52 8.63
CA LYS A 29 17.25 -9.86 9.99
C LYS A 29 18.23 -11.04 10.04
N LYS A 30 18.14 -12.01 9.12
CA LYS A 30 19.12 -13.11 9.04
C LYS A 30 20.48 -12.58 8.61
N LEU A 31 20.52 -11.73 7.58
CA LEU A 31 21.76 -11.12 7.09
C LEU A 31 22.45 -10.27 8.17
N VAL A 32 21.69 -9.44 8.90
CA VAL A 32 22.24 -8.66 10.03
C VAL A 32 22.87 -9.56 11.10
N LYS A 33 22.26 -10.72 11.39
CA LYS A 33 22.83 -11.68 12.35
C LYS A 33 24.12 -12.31 11.84
N LEU A 34 24.22 -12.61 10.54
CA LEU A 34 25.43 -13.17 9.94
C LEU A 34 26.57 -12.15 10.04
N ILE A 35 26.33 -10.90 9.64
CA ILE A 35 27.29 -9.79 9.76
C ILE A 35 27.74 -9.64 11.22
N SER A 36 26.79 -9.57 12.15
CA SER A 36 27.11 -9.45 13.59
C SER A 36 27.98 -10.61 14.09
N THR A 37 27.72 -11.83 13.62
CA THR A 37 28.48 -13.02 14.03
C THR A 37 29.89 -13.02 13.43
N ALA A 38 30.02 -12.65 12.14
CA ALA A 38 31.31 -12.55 11.46
C ALA A 38 32.22 -11.50 12.14
N ALA A 39 31.65 -10.35 12.50
CA ALA A 39 32.35 -9.29 13.25
C ALA A 39 32.87 -9.79 14.61
N THR A 40 32.07 -10.55 15.37
CA THR A 40 32.53 -11.10 16.66
C THR A 40 33.62 -12.16 16.55
N LEU A 41 33.68 -12.89 15.43
CA LEU A 41 34.64 -13.96 15.19
C LEU A 41 35.91 -13.48 14.47
N GLY A 42 36.03 -12.18 14.15
CA GLY A 42 37.17 -11.61 13.44
C GLY A 42 37.35 -12.13 12.01
N ARG A 43 36.29 -12.67 11.38
CA ARG A 43 36.35 -13.23 10.01
C ARG A 43 36.16 -12.13 8.97
N SER A 44 37.25 -11.47 8.61
CA SER A 44 37.24 -10.29 7.71
C SER A 44 36.77 -10.55 6.27
N MET A 45 36.88 -11.77 5.72
CA MET A 45 36.48 -12.06 4.32
C MET A 45 34.99 -12.43 4.15
N GLU A 46 34.34 -13.03 5.15
CA GLU A 46 32.91 -13.37 5.08
C GLU A 46 32.01 -12.16 5.39
N ASP A 47 32.55 -11.17 6.09
CA ASP A 47 31.87 -9.94 6.51
C ASP A 47 31.38 -9.11 5.30
N GLY A 48 32.26 -8.90 4.32
CA GLY A 48 31.93 -8.09 3.14
C GLY A 48 30.89 -8.71 2.20
N VAL A 49 30.75 -10.04 2.19
CA VAL A 49 29.75 -10.73 1.34
C VAL A 49 28.35 -10.56 1.94
N ALA A 50 28.20 -10.82 3.24
CA ALA A 50 26.91 -10.69 3.92
C ALA A 50 26.45 -9.22 3.99
N GLU A 51 27.39 -8.28 4.15
CA GLU A 51 27.11 -6.84 4.10
C GLU A 51 26.63 -6.40 2.70
N ALA A 52 27.33 -6.82 1.63
CA ALA A 52 26.91 -6.52 0.26
C ALA A 52 25.53 -7.08 -0.06
N GLU A 53 25.24 -8.32 0.36
CA GLU A 53 23.93 -8.95 0.19
C GLU A 53 22.83 -8.22 0.98
N PHE A 54 23.14 -7.77 2.19
CA PHE A 54 22.23 -6.95 3.00
C PHE A 54 21.89 -5.63 2.32
N ILE A 55 22.90 -4.89 1.85
CA ILE A 55 22.72 -3.60 1.16
C ILE A 55 21.91 -3.79 -0.12
N TYR A 56 22.22 -4.83 -0.91
CA TYR A 56 21.47 -5.17 -2.11
C TYR A 56 20.00 -5.42 -1.81
N LEU A 57 19.71 -6.32 -0.85
CA LEU A 57 18.33 -6.64 -0.49
C LEU A 57 17.59 -5.43 0.09
N LEU A 58 18.25 -4.62 0.90
CA LEU A 58 17.66 -3.41 1.49
C LEU A 58 17.26 -2.39 0.42
N ASN A 59 18.14 -2.14 -0.55
CA ASN A 59 17.85 -1.23 -1.66
C ASN A 59 16.71 -1.78 -2.52
N HIS A 60 16.71 -3.08 -2.81
CA HIS A 60 15.62 -3.72 -3.54
C HIS A 60 14.27 -3.60 -2.82
N GLU A 61 14.25 -3.82 -1.50
CA GLU A 61 13.05 -3.65 -0.69
C GLU A 61 12.57 -2.19 -0.68
N LYS A 62 13.49 -1.22 -0.61
CA LYS A 62 13.15 0.21 -0.71
C LYS A 62 12.54 0.58 -2.06
N GLU A 63 13.15 0.11 -3.16
CA GLU A 63 12.62 0.31 -4.51
C GLU A 63 11.24 -0.30 -4.67
N LYS A 64 11.03 -1.52 -4.15
CA LYS A 64 9.73 -2.19 -4.14
C LYS A 64 8.66 -1.36 -3.44
N PHE A 65 8.95 -0.79 -2.26
CA PHE A 65 7.97 0.03 -1.52
C PHE A 65 7.63 1.30 -2.27
N ASN A 66 8.65 1.98 -2.81
CA ASN A 66 8.46 3.21 -3.57
C ASN A 66 7.63 2.95 -4.82
N ALA A 67 7.98 1.92 -5.60
CA ALA A 67 7.25 1.57 -6.81
C ALA A 67 5.78 1.25 -6.51
N PHE A 68 5.53 0.40 -5.50
CA PHE A 68 4.16 0.05 -5.11
C PHE A 68 3.37 1.24 -4.58
N PHE A 69 3.97 2.09 -3.74
CA PHE A 69 3.29 3.26 -3.19
C PHE A 69 2.93 4.25 -4.30
N MET A 70 3.86 4.55 -5.22
CA MET A 70 3.63 5.45 -6.34
C MET A 70 2.52 4.92 -7.26
N GLU A 71 2.54 3.63 -7.61
CA GLU A 71 1.49 3.01 -8.42
C GLU A 71 0.11 3.14 -7.76
N LYS A 72 0.01 2.89 -6.44
CA LYS A 72 -1.27 3.02 -5.71
C LYS A 72 -1.72 4.47 -5.56
N GLU A 73 -0.81 5.41 -5.37
CA GLU A 73 -1.12 6.82 -5.31
C GLU A 73 -1.68 7.32 -6.65
N GLU A 74 -1.06 6.92 -7.78
CA GLU A 74 -1.55 7.22 -9.12
C GLU A 74 -2.95 6.62 -9.36
N ASP A 75 -3.14 5.34 -9.03
CA ASP A 75 -4.46 4.68 -9.09
C ASP A 75 -5.51 5.45 -8.31
N PHE A 76 -5.16 5.98 -7.13
CA PHE A 76 -6.07 6.75 -6.30
C PHE A 76 -6.40 8.11 -6.89
N ILE A 77 -5.42 8.82 -7.46
CA ILE A 77 -5.64 10.10 -8.13
C ILE A 77 -6.61 9.91 -9.31
N ILE A 78 -6.42 8.86 -10.10
CA ILE A 78 -7.29 8.54 -11.25
C ILE A 78 -8.71 8.24 -10.75
N ARG A 79 -8.87 7.30 -9.81
CA ARG A 79 -10.19 6.92 -9.29
C ARG A 79 -10.92 8.07 -8.58
N HIS A 80 -10.20 8.96 -7.91
CA HIS A 80 -10.78 10.16 -7.33
C HIS A 80 -11.40 11.06 -8.42
N LYS A 81 -10.69 11.30 -9.52
CA LYS A 81 -11.20 12.08 -10.66
C LYS A 81 -12.41 11.40 -11.31
N GLU A 82 -12.34 10.08 -11.52
CA GLU A 82 -13.47 9.31 -12.08
C GLU A 82 -14.72 9.36 -11.17
N LEU A 83 -14.55 9.32 -9.85
CA LEU A 83 -15.66 9.45 -8.91
C LEU A 83 -16.29 10.84 -8.97
N GLN A 84 -15.47 11.90 -9.08
CA GLN A 84 -15.97 13.27 -9.26
C GLN A 84 -16.77 13.40 -10.55
N GLN A 85 -16.24 12.89 -11.67
CA GLN A 85 -16.93 12.90 -12.96
C GLN A 85 -18.26 12.14 -12.91
N LYS A 86 -18.28 10.95 -12.30
CA LYS A 86 -19.53 10.16 -12.15
C LYS A 86 -20.58 10.89 -11.32
N ILE A 87 -20.17 11.64 -10.29
CA ILE A 87 -21.10 12.46 -9.50
C ILE A 87 -21.73 13.55 -10.38
N GLU A 88 -20.91 14.27 -11.14
CA GLU A 88 -21.35 15.32 -12.06
C GLU A 88 -22.31 14.75 -13.12
N GLU A 89 -21.94 13.64 -13.77
CA GLU A 89 -22.79 12.95 -14.75
C GLU A 89 -24.15 12.54 -14.18
N VAL A 90 -24.19 11.99 -12.96
CA VAL A 90 -25.43 11.59 -12.30
C VAL A 90 -26.31 12.80 -11.97
N ILE A 91 -25.71 13.90 -11.52
CA ILE A 91 -26.42 15.16 -11.23
C ILE A 91 -26.98 15.76 -12.52
N ASP A 92 -26.16 15.88 -13.56
CA ASP A 92 -26.52 16.50 -14.84
C ASP A 92 -27.54 15.66 -15.62
N ARG A 93 -27.58 14.35 -15.38
CA ARG A 93 -28.54 13.46 -16.04
C ARG A 93 -29.84 13.34 -15.27
N TRP A 94 -29.79 12.88 -14.01
CA TRP A 94 -30.99 12.50 -13.26
C TRP A 94 -31.34 13.43 -12.11
N GLY A 95 -30.48 14.42 -11.81
CA GLY A 95 -30.75 15.41 -10.77
C GLY A 95 -31.97 16.29 -11.06
N PRO A 96 -32.42 17.11 -10.09
CA PRO A 96 -33.63 17.92 -10.22
C PRO A 96 -33.66 18.85 -11.44
N ASN A 97 -32.48 19.34 -11.85
CA ASN A 97 -32.29 20.21 -13.02
C ASN A 97 -31.55 19.50 -14.17
N GLY A 98 -31.51 18.16 -14.14
CA GLY A 98 -30.79 17.37 -15.13
C GLY A 98 -31.50 17.30 -16.48
N SER A 99 -30.81 16.71 -17.46
CA SER A 99 -31.34 16.47 -18.81
C SER A 99 -32.48 15.44 -18.84
N GLN A 100 -32.52 14.51 -17.89
CA GLN A 100 -33.51 13.45 -17.72
C GLN A 100 -33.86 13.23 -16.23
N PRO A 101 -34.52 14.21 -15.56
CA PRO A 101 -34.75 14.16 -14.12
C PRO A 101 -35.50 12.89 -13.70
N SER A 102 -34.94 12.15 -12.75
CA SER A 102 -35.55 10.93 -12.20
C SER A 102 -35.06 10.71 -10.78
N GLU A 103 -35.95 10.88 -9.80
CA GLU A 103 -35.60 10.70 -8.39
C GLU A 103 -35.15 9.27 -8.09
N MET A 104 -35.80 8.28 -8.72
CA MET A 104 -35.49 6.86 -8.54
C MET A 104 -34.08 6.52 -9.04
N GLU A 105 -33.76 6.88 -10.29
CA GLU A 105 -32.43 6.64 -10.90
C GLU A 105 -31.34 7.42 -10.15
N TYR A 106 -31.60 8.69 -9.84
CA TYR A 106 -30.66 9.53 -9.10
C TYR A 106 -30.31 8.90 -7.74
N LYS A 107 -31.32 8.44 -6.99
CA LYS A 107 -31.11 7.82 -5.67
C LYS A 107 -30.36 6.50 -5.79
N GLU A 108 -30.66 5.69 -6.80
CA GLU A 108 -29.97 4.42 -7.04
C GLU A 108 -28.49 4.64 -7.36
N GLU A 109 -28.19 5.47 -8.37
CA GLU A 109 -26.83 5.74 -8.81
C GLU A 109 -26.00 6.47 -7.74
N MET A 110 -26.58 7.45 -7.04
CA MET A 110 -25.93 8.07 -5.88
C MET A 110 -25.67 7.05 -4.77
N GLY A 111 -26.54 6.05 -4.58
CA GLY A 111 -26.31 4.94 -3.66
C GLY A 111 -25.07 4.12 -4.03
N LYS A 112 -24.92 3.80 -5.31
CA LYS A 112 -23.73 3.09 -5.85
C LYS A 112 -22.46 3.92 -5.66
N ILE A 113 -22.51 5.22 -5.96
CA ILE A 113 -21.39 6.15 -5.77
C ILE A 113 -20.97 6.23 -4.30
N ARG A 114 -21.91 6.38 -3.37
CA ARG A 114 -21.60 6.42 -1.92
C ARG A 114 -20.88 5.16 -1.46
N LYS A 115 -21.32 3.98 -1.91
CA LYS A 115 -20.64 2.72 -1.62
C LYS A 115 -19.22 2.71 -2.19
N ALA A 116 -19.04 3.19 -3.41
CA ALA A 116 -17.72 3.30 -4.03
C ALA A 116 -16.79 4.25 -3.26
N ILE A 117 -17.28 5.39 -2.78
CA ILE A 117 -16.51 6.34 -1.96
C ILE A 117 -16.05 5.69 -0.65
N VAL A 118 -16.92 4.95 0.03
CA VAL A 118 -16.56 4.26 1.29
C VAL A 118 -15.48 3.21 1.06
N ASN A 119 -15.61 2.40 0.01
CA ASN A 119 -14.58 1.41 -0.36
C ASN A 119 -13.25 2.10 -0.71
N PHE A 120 -13.31 3.15 -1.53
CA PHE A 120 -12.15 3.94 -1.92
C PHE A 120 -11.42 4.54 -0.70
N HIS A 121 -12.16 5.10 0.26
CA HIS A 121 -11.60 5.56 1.52
C HIS A 121 -10.93 4.44 2.31
N GLY A 122 -11.55 3.27 2.40
CA GLY A 122 -10.98 2.10 3.06
C GLY A 122 -9.63 1.70 2.45
N GLU A 123 -9.51 1.69 1.13
CA GLU A 123 -8.25 1.40 0.44
C GLU A 123 -7.17 2.46 0.72
N MET A 124 -7.52 3.75 0.74
CA MET A 124 -6.57 4.82 1.11
C MET A 124 -6.04 4.65 2.54
N VAL A 125 -6.90 4.28 3.48
CA VAL A 125 -6.50 3.99 4.87
C VAL A 125 -5.53 2.80 4.93
N LEU A 126 -5.77 1.76 4.13
CA LEU A 126 -4.83 0.64 4.02
C LEU A 126 -3.46 1.10 3.50
N LEU A 127 -3.40 1.98 2.48
CA LEU A 127 -2.13 2.47 1.94
C LEU A 127 -1.38 3.32 2.97
N MET A 128 -2.10 4.13 3.75
CA MET A 128 -1.52 4.89 4.86
C MET A 128 -0.92 3.97 5.93
N ASN A 129 -1.62 2.88 6.28
CA ASN A 129 -1.09 1.88 7.21
C ASN A 129 0.14 1.17 6.65
N TYR A 130 0.12 0.82 5.35
CA TYR A 130 1.27 0.26 4.64
C TYR A 130 2.49 1.18 4.71
N SER A 131 2.32 2.47 4.39
CA SER A 131 3.41 3.46 4.42
C SER A 131 3.98 3.61 5.84
N ASN A 132 3.12 3.76 6.85
CA ASN A 132 3.55 3.88 8.25
C ASN A 132 4.40 2.70 8.72
N ILE A 133 4.07 1.47 8.31
CA ILE A 133 4.79 0.27 8.74
C ILE A 133 6.14 0.11 8.05
N ASN A 134 6.21 0.43 6.77
CA ASN A 134 7.47 0.30 6.02
C ASN A 134 8.44 1.46 6.33
N TYR A 135 7.95 2.59 6.88
CA TYR A 135 8.77 3.69 7.37
C TYR A 135 9.27 3.53 8.82
N THR A 136 8.55 2.77 9.67
CA THR A 136 8.87 2.55 11.09
C THR A 136 10.03 1.57 11.28
#